data_AF-A0A817M125-F1
#
_entry.id   AF-A0A817M125-F1
#
_cell.length_a   1.000
_cell.length_b   1.000
_cell.length_c   1.000
_cell.angle_alpha   90.00
_cell.angle_beta   90.00
_cell.angle_gamma   90.00
#
_symmetry.space_group_name_H-M   'P 1'
#
loop_
_entity.id
_entity.type
_entity.pdbx_description
1 polymer ?
#
loop_
_entity_poly.entity_id
_entity_poly.type
_entity_poly.pdbx_seq_one_letter_code
_entity_poly.pdbx_strand_id
1 'polypeptide(L)'
;MNSFDEWSKSMRLVLSDACQEEWCKSLTVKDYIHHVLTVTQIYHLYIYFQISIDKLTNVLQMLPKLDSLEIYCFVYAGPDDPLLEDIQSLFDLVAKNRITKLYLKSIFLAEEIYLFMEIFQYINQLKVELIQSVDMESFVRDILLHSMMKPNSRLQFLCFCLEMADDLMVQKIKNMIENENLLFDFNIKRVMNEIHLQWN
;
A
#
# COMPACT_ATOMS: atom_id res chain seq x y z
N MET A 1 -26.48 7.32 19.82
CA MET A 1 -25.41 8.27 19.45
C MET A 1 -24.16 7.46 19.15
N ASN A 2 -23.79 7.27 17.89
CA ASN A 2 -22.55 6.60 17.45
C ASN A 2 -22.13 7.00 16.01
N SER A 3 -22.83 7.92 15.34
CA SER A 3 -22.58 8.22 13.92
C SER A 3 -21.39 9.13 13.67
N PHE A 4 -21.02 10.00 14.62
CA PHE A 4 -19.91 10.95 14.44
C PHE A 4 -18.53 10.28 14.53
N ASP A 5 -18.36 9.27 15.40
CA ASP A 5 -17.11 8.52 15.56
C ASP A 5 -16.84 7.51 14.43
N GLU A 6 -17.89 7.00 13.77
CA GLU A 6 -17.74 6.19 12.56
C GLU A 6 -17.45 7.05 11.33
N TRP A 7 -18.06 8.23 11.24
CA TRP A 7 -17.79 9.18 10.15
C TRP A 7 -16.39 9.78 10.26
N SER A 8 -15.88 10.04 11.46
CA SER A 8 -14.51 10.55 11.64
C SER A 8 -13.47 9.58 11.06
N LYS A 9 -13.67 8.26 11.19
CA LYS A 9 -12.82 7.22 10.60
C LYS A 9 -12.92 7.07 9.09
N SER A 10 -13.79 7.83 8.41
CA SER A 10 -13.99 7.76 6.95
C SER A 10 -13.31 8.90 6.18
N MET A 11 -12.73 9.88 6.88
CA MET A 11 -12.17 11.07 6.23
C MET A 11 -10.97 10.72 5.35
N ARG A 12 -11.05 11.19 4.10
CA ARG A 12 -10.07 10.94 3.05
C ARG A 12 -9.43 12.25 2.61
N LEU A 13 -8.12 12.24 2.50
CA LEU A 13 -7.37 13.25 1.78
C LEU A 13 -7.00 12.70 0.41
N VAL A 14 -7.39 13.42 -0.63
CA VAL A 14 -7.04 13.08 -2.01
C VAL A 14 -6.06 14.13 -2.53
N LEU A 15 -4.90 13.68 -2.97
CA LEU A 15 -3.88 14.51 -3.61
C LEU A 15 -3.83 14.12 -5.09
N SER A 16 -4.18 15.06 -5.97
CA SER A 16 -4.23 14.89 -7.42
C SER A 16 -3.14 15.70 -8.14
N ASP A 17 -3.00 15.56 -9.45
CA ASP A 17 -2.01 16.30 -10.26
C ASP A 17 -2.07 17.83 -10.07
N ALA A 18 -3.25 18.40 -9.84
CA ALA A 18 -3.39 19.82 -9.51
C ALA A 18 -2.60 20.21 -8.23
N CYS A 19 -2.50 19.29 -7.27
CA CYS A 19 -1.67 19.48 -6.09
C CYS A 19 -0.18 19.39 -6.44
N GLN A 20 0.25 18.59 -7.44
CA GLN A 20 1.66 18.48 -7.81
C GLN A 20 2.25 19.83 -8.27
N GLU A 21 1.48 20.63 -9.01
CA GLU A 21 1.87 21.99 -9.39
C GLU A 21 1.96 22.93 -8.18
N GLU A 22 1.09 22.73 -7.19
CA GLU A 22 1.09 23.49 -5.94
C GLU A 22 2.20 23.08 -4.98
N TRP A 23 2.71 21.83 -5.04
CA TRP A 23 3.87 21.40 -4.26
C TRP A 23 5.11 22.20 -4.62
N CYS A 24 5.26 22.63 -5.88
CA CYS A 24 6.30 23.56 -6.31
C CYS A 24 6.19 24.94 -5.62
N LYS A 25 5.06 25.24 -4.99
CA LYS A 25 4.81 26.45 -4.19
C LYS A 25 4.81 26.21 -2.67
N SER A 26 5.10 24.98 -2.23
CA SER A 26 5.35 24.40 -0.87
C SER A 26 4.50 24.82 0.33
N LEU A 27 4.05 26.07 0.41
CA LEU A 27 3.25 26.63 1.50
C LEU A 27 1.80 26.13 1.48
N THR A 28 1.19 25.86 0.32
CA THR A 28 -0.26 25.62 0.23
C THR A 28 -0.71 24.25 0.74
N VAL A 29 0.01 23.17 0.46
CA VAL A 29 -0.43 21.81 0.86
C VAL A 29 -0.27 21.58 2.35
N LYS A 30 0.84 22.06 2.94
CA LYS A 30 1.07 21.97 4.38
C LYS A 30 0.03 22.75 5.16
N ASP A 31 -0.26 23.98 4.74
CA ASP A 31 -1.26 24.83 5.40
C ASP A 31 -2.66 24.24 5.27
N TYR A 32 -2.99 23.66 4.10
CA TYR A 32 -4.25 22.96 3.90
C TYR A 32 -4.39 21.75 4.82
N ILE A 33 -3.39 20.86 4.87
CA ILE A 33 -3.42 19.68 5.76
C ILE A 33 -3.55 20.13 7.21
N HIS A 34 -2.79 21.14 7.64
CA HIS A 34 -2.87 21.66 8.99
C HIS A 34 -4.27 22.20 9.31
N HIS A 35 -4.85 22.98 8.40
CA HIS A 35 -6.20 23.51 8.56
C HIS A 35 -7.24 22.39 8.68
N VAL A 36 -7.21 21.38 7.81
CA VAL A 36 -8.11 20.22 7.89
C VAL A 36 -7.94 19.49 9.22
N LEU A 37 -6.71 19.31 9.69
CA LEU A 37 -6.41 18.65 10.96
C LEU A 37 -6.89 19.43 12.19
N THR A 38 -7.17 20.73 12.07
CA THR A 38 -7.80 21.48 13.18
C THR A 38 -9.27 21.11 13.39
N VAL A 39 -9.93 20.58 12.36
CA VAL A 39 -11.38 20.28 12.38
C VAL A 39 -11.67 18.79 12.32
N THR A 40 -10.81 17.97 11.72
CA THR A 40 -11.02 16.52 11.62
C THR A 40 -9.72 15.75 11.49
N GLN A 41 -9.72 14.50 11.94
CA GLN A 41 -8.64 13.57 11.66
C GLN A 41 -8.76 13.06 10.21
N ILE A 42 -7.63 12.84 9.55
CA ILE A 42 -7.53 12.16 8.27
C ILE A 42 -7.04 10.72 8.53
N TYR A 43 -7.77 9.74 8.01
CA TYR A 43 -7.47 8.31 8.17
C TYR A 43 -7.04 7.63 6.87
N HIS A 44 -7.40 8.22 5.74
CA HIS A 44 -7.16 7.65 4.43
C HIS A 44 -6.47 8.69 3.55
N LEU A 45 -5.34 8.32 2.95
CA LEU A 45 -4.59 9.17 2.02
C LEU A 45 -4.55 8.52 0.64
N TYR A 46 -5.08 9.20 -0.37
CA TYR A 46 -5.05 8.77 -1.77
C TYR A 46 -4.19 9.72 -2.58
N ILE A 47 -3.20 9.19 -3.29
CA ILE A 47 -2.24 9.94 -4.11
C ILE A 47 -2.42 9.49 -5.56
N TYR A 48 -2.98 10.37 -6.40
CA TYR A 48 -3.29 10.10 -7.82
C TYR A 48 -2.27 10.66 -8.81
N PHE A 49 -1.07 10.98 -8.34
CA PHE A 49 0.03 11.44 -9.16
C PHE A 49 1.30 10.64 -8.85
N GLN A 50 2.32 10.78 -9.69
CA GLN A 50 3.61 10.13 -9.50
C GLN A 50 4.33 10.66 -8.25
N ILE A 51 4.57 9.81 -7.26
CA ILE A 51 5.21 10.20 -6.00
C ILE A 51 6.56 9.49 -5.78
N SER A 52 7.53 10.24 -5.29
CA SER A 52 8.84 9.76 -4.82
C SER A 52 8.84 9.55 -3.31
N ILE A 53 9.84 8.86 -2.78
CA ILE A 53 9.92 8.51 -1.35
C ILE A 53 9.99 9.74 -0.44
N ASP A 54 10.78 10.76 -0.80
CA ASP A 54 10.94 12.02 -0.06
C ASP A 54 9.61 12.77 0.07
N LYS A 55 8.87 12.82 -1.04
CA LYS A 55 7.54 13.43 -1.14
C LYS A 55 6.52 12.68 -0.29
N LEU A 56 6.55 11.35 -0.33
CA LEU A 56 5.69 10.51 0.49
C LEU A 56 5.99 10.72 1.98
N THR A 57 7.26 10.72 2.37
CA THR A 57 7.70 10.98 3.75
C THR A 57 7.20 12.32 4.25
N ASN A 58 7.37 13.39 3.47
CA ASN A 58 6.89 14.72 3.83
C ASN A 58 5.38 14.75 4.09
N VAL A 59 4.57 14.09 3.26
CA VAL A 59 3.11 14.02 3.45
C VAL A 59 2.75 13.21 4.69
N LEU A 60 3.36 12.05 4.88
CA LEU A 60 3.08 11.18 6.01
C LEU A 60 3.48 11.83 7.34
N GLN A 61 4.50 12.71 7.36
CA GLN A 61 4.91 13.47 8.57
C GLN A 61 3.81 14.39 9.07
N MET A 62 2.97 14.88 8.15
CA MET A 62 1.86 15.78 8.47
C MET A 62 0.62 15.02 8.94
N LEU A 63 0.56 13.70 8.79
CA LEU A 63 -0.65 12.89 8.99
C LEU A 63 -0.43 11.86 10.11
N PRO A 64 -0.76 12.20 11.38
CA PRO A 64 -0.35 11.41 12.55
C PRO A 64 -1.18 10.15 12.82
N LYS A 65 -2.27 9.90 12.09
CA LYS A 65 -3.16 8.75 12.31
C LYS A 65 -3.76 8.20 11.02
N LEU A 66 -2.91 7.76 10.10
CA LEU A 66 -3.35 7.07 8.88
C LEU A 66 -3.61 5.58 9.12
N ASP A 67 -4.75 5.10 8.63
CA ASP A 67 -5.12 3.68 8.55
C ASP A 67 -4.90 3.12 7.14
N SER A 68 -5.17 3.91 6.09
CA SER A 68 -4.95 3.45 4.72
C SER A 68 -4.19 4.44 3.85
N LEU A 69 -3.40 3.88 2.94
CA LEU A 69 -2.65 4.59 1.92
C LEU A 69 -2.94 3.99 0.54
N GLU A 70 -3.34 4.83 -0.41
CA GLU A 70 -3.46 4.47 -1.83
C GLU A 70 -2.47 5.32 -2.64
N ILE A 71 -1.60 4.66 -3.40
CA ILE A 71 -0.60 5.30 -4.26
C ILE A 71 -0.85 4.85 -5.70
N TYR A 72 -1.09 5.82 -6.58
CA TYR A 72 -1.36 5.54 -7.99
C TYR A 72 -0.11 5.17 -8.77
N CYS A 73 1.01 5.85 -8.53
CA CYS A 73 2.28 5.59 -9.19
C CYS A 73 3.41 5.99 -8.25
N PHE A 74 4.30 5.04 -7.97
CA PHE A 74 5.50 5.27 -7.18
C PHE A 74 6.72 5.28 -8.10
N VAL A 75 7.68 6.17 -7.85
CA VAL A 75 8.96 6.13 -8.55
C VAL A 75 10.05 5.80 -7.56
N TYR A 76 10.55 4.58 -7.70
CA TYR A 76 11.78 4.15 -7.07
C TYR A 76 12.96 4.41 -7.99
N ALA A 77 13.89 5.26 -7.58
CA ALA A 77 15.08 5.57 -8.37
C ALA A 77 16.24 4.58 -8.16
N GLY A 78 16.01 3.49 -7.42
CA GLY A 78 16.96 2.39 -7.29
C GLY A 78 17.87 2.49 -6.06
N PRO A 79 18.71 1.45 -5.82
CA PRO A 79 19.61 1.36 -4.67
C PRO A 79 20.80 2.34 -4.71
N ASP A 80 21.08 2.95 -5.86
CA ASP A 80 22.15 3.94 -6.05
C ASP A 80 21.67 5.38 -5.80
N ASP A 81 20.39 5.59 -5.45
CA ASP A 81 19.88 6.92 -5.10
C ASP A 81 20.23 7.27 -3.63
N PRO A 82 20.82 8.45 -3.34
CA PRO A 82 21.11 8.94 -1.97
C PRO A 82 19.92 9.01 -0.98
N LEU A 83 18.73 8.52 -1.32
CA LEU A 83 17.51 8.54 -0.51
C LEU A 83 17.52 7.55 0.69
N LEU A 84 18.66 6.96 1.05
CA LEU A 84 18.76 6.04 2.19
C LEU A 84 18.36 6.72 3.51
N GLU A 85 18.71 8.00 3.67
CA GLU A 85 18.29 8.81 4.82
C GLU A 85 16.77 9.08 4.82
N ASP A 86 16.17 9.26 3.65
CA ASP A 86 14.73 9.45 3.49
C ASP A 86 13.95 8.16 3.76
N ILE A 87 14.52 7.01 3.38
CA ILE A 87 13.97 5.69 3.71
C ILE A 87 14.02 5.46 5.23
N GLN A 88 15.15 5.74 5.90
CA GLN A 88 15.24 5.60 7.36
C GLN A 88 14.28 6.55 8.09
N SER A 89 14.16 7.79 7.61
CA SER A 89 13.19 8.77 8.13
C SER A 89 11.75 8.29 7.96
N LEU A 90 11.46 7.63 6.84
CA LEU A 90 10.17 7.01 6.60
C LEU A 90 9.91 5.81 7.51
N PHE A 91 10.89 4.96 7.76
CA PHE A 91 10.78 3.85 8.73
C PHE A 91 10.39 4.37 10.12
N ASP A 92 11.08 5.39 10.63
CA ASP A 92 10.80 5.98 11.95
C ASP A 92 9.42 6.65 12.03
N LEU A 93 8.98 7.22 10.92
CA LEU A 93 7.68 7.85 10.79
C LEU A 93 6.55 6.82 10.73
N VAL A 94 6.72 5.78 9.93
CA VAL A 94 5.73 4.71 9.75
C VAL A 94 5.67 3.83 10.99
N ALA A 95 6.74 3.73 11.79
CA ALA A 95 6.65 3.12 13.12
C ALA A 95 5.62 3.81 14.04
N LYS A 96 5.38 5.12 13.83
CA LYS A 96 4.37 5.91 14.58
C LYS A 96 2.98 5.82 13.96
N ASN A 97 2.88 5.55 12.66
CA ASN A 97 1.63 5.45 11.92
C ASN A 97 1.20 3.98 11.74
N ARG A 98 0.01 3.61 12.22
CA ARG A 98 -0.52 2.25 12.07
C ARG A 98 -1.29 2.09 10.75
N ILE A 99 -0.59 2.26 9.63
CA ILE A 99 -1.18 1.99 8.32
C ILE A 99 -1.39 0.49 8.20
N THR A 100 -2.65 0.08 8.16
CA THR A 100 -3.06 -1.33 8.08
C THR A 100 -3.41 -1.74 6.65
N LYS A 101 -3.80 -0.78 5.81
CA LYS A 101 -4.21 -1.03 4.42
C LYS A 101 -3.33 -0.26 3.44
N LEU A 102 -2.72 -0.97 2.51
CA LEU A 102 -1.93 -0.38 1.44
C LEU A 102 -2.49 -0.81 0.08
N TYR A 103 -2.74 0.18 -0.76
CA TYR A 103 -3.25 0.02 -2.11
C TYR A 103 -2.23 0.62 -3.06
N LEU A 104 -1.60 -0.23 -3.86
CA LEU A 104 -0.59 0.16 -4.81
C LEU A 104 -1.16 -0.04 -6.20
N LYS A 105 -1.29 1.05 -6.97
CA LYS A 105 -1.70 0.97 -8.36
C LYS A 105 -0.52 1.24 -9.27
N SER A 106 -0.72 0.85 -10.52
CA SER A 106 0.22 1.04 -11.61
C SER A 106 1.67 0.72 -11.22
N ILE A 107 1.88 -0.38 -10.49
CA ILE A 107 3.21 -0.83 -10.09
C ILE A 107 3.85 -1.63 -11.21
N PHE A 108 5.13 -1.36 -11.43
CA PHE A 108 5.92 -1.96 -12.51
C PHE A 108 6.86 -3.05 -12.01
N LEU A 109 7.29 -3.01 -10.75
CA LEU A 109 8.36 -3.85 -10.22
C LEU A 109 7.96 -4.50 -8.87
N ALA A 110 8.30 -5.77 -8.69
CA ALA A 110 8.03 -6.49 -7.44
C ALA A 110 8.86 -5.92 -6.28
N GLU A 111 10.05 -5.40 -6.60
CA GLU A 111 10.96 -4.74 -5.67
C GLU A 111 10.32 -3.54 -4.98
N GLU A 112 9.48 -2.78 -5.69
CA GLU A 112 8.74 -1.66 -5.10
C GLU A 112 7.79 -2.16 -4.01
N ILE A 113 7.10 -3.27 -4.26
CA ILE A 113 6.17 -3.89 -3.30
C ILE A 113 6.92 -4.39 -2.08
N TYR A 114 8.07 -5.02 -2.27
CA TYR A 114 8.91 -5.49 -1.15
C TYR A 114 9.37 -4.33 -0.28
N LEU A 115 9.82 -3.23 -0.89
CA LEU A 115 10.18 -2.00 -0.18
C LEU A 115 8.99 -1.49 0.66
N PHE A 116 7.79 -1.43 0.09
CA PHE A 116 6.58 -1.06 0.82
C PHE A 116 6.26 -2.03 1.96
N MET A 117 6.40 -3.33 1.75
CA MET A 117 6.21 -4.35 2.80
C MET A 117 7.27 -4.26 3.91
N GLU A 118 8.45 -3.72 3.63
CA GLU A 118 9.48 -3.43 4.64
C GLU A 118 9.12 -2.20 5.46
N ILE A 119 8.82 -1.09 4.77
CA ILE A 119 8.51 0.19 5.41
C ILE A 119 7.26 0.09 6.30
N PHE A 120 6.19 -0.52 5.79
CA PHE A 120 4.88 -0.50 6.43
C PHE A 120 4.59 -1.81 7.19
N GLN A 121 5.31 -1.99 8.30
CA GLN A 121 5.26 -3.19 9.15
C GLN A 121 3.88 -3.58 9.73
N TYR A 122 2.91 -2.67 9.72
CA TYR A 122 1.57 -2.91 10.28
C TYR A 122 0.52 -3.30 9.23
N ILE A 123 0.90 -3.41 7.95
CA ILE A 123 -0.02 -3.80 6.89
C ILE A 123 -0.59 -5.18 7.19
N ASN A 124 -1.92 -5.25 7.20
CA ASN A 124 -2.67 -6.50 7.17
C ASN A 124 -3.42 -6.72 5.86
N GLN A 125 -3.60 -5.66 5.06
CA GLN A 125 -4.26 -5.69 3.75
C GLN A 125 -3.37 -5.02 2.70
N LEU A 126 -2.89 -5.80 1.74
CA LEU A 126 -2.17 -5.31 0.57
C LEU A 126 -3.03 -5.54 -0.68
N LYS A 127 -3.31 -4.47 -1.42
CA LYS A 127 -3.93 -4.55 -2.75
C LYS A 127 -2.96 -3.99 -3.78
N VAL A 128 -2.74 -4.72 -4.87
CA VAL A 128 -1.82 -4.38 -5.93
C VAL A 128 -2.54 -4.44 -7.27
N GLU A 129 -2.45 -3.39 -8.07
CA GLU A 129 -2.86 -3.38 -9.47
C GLU A 129 -1.61 -3.43 -10.36
N LEU A 130 -1.51 -4.52 -11.13
CA LEU A 130 -0.35 -4.84 -11.94
C LEU A 130 -0.62 -4.46 -13.40
N ILE A 131 0.31 -3.72 -14.04
CA ILE A 131 0.13 -3.27 -15.44
C ILE A 131 0.71 -4.25 -16.46
N GLN A 132 1.62 -5.13 -16.05
CA GLN A 132 2.33 -6.04 -16.95
C GLN A 132 1.90 -7.49 -16.77
N SER A 133 2.18 -8.31 -17.78
CA SER A 133 2.04 -9.77 -17.69
C SER A 133 3.08 -10.35 -16.74
N VAL A 134 2.79 -10.30 -15.45
CA VAL A 134 3.61 -10.93 -14.42
C VAL A 134 3.22 -12.41 -14.33
N ASP A 135 4.20 -13.30 -14.15
CA ASP A 135 3.92 -14.66 -13.73
C ASP A 135 3.34 -14.62 -12.32
N MET A 136 2.01 -14.68 -12.25
CA MET A 136 1.27 -14.54 -11.00
C MET A 136 1.61 -15.63 -9.99
N GLU A 137 1.94 -16.84 -10.43
CA GLU A 137 2.29 -17.91 -9.50
C GLU A 137 3.59 -17.57 -8.78
N SER A 138 4.63 -17.20 -9.55
CA SER A 138 5.91 -16.78 -8.99
C SER A 138 5.80 -15.51 -8.15
N PHE A 139 5.03 -14.53 -8.60
CA PHE A 139 4.84 -13.28 -7.88
C PHE A 139 4.11 -13.45 -6.54
N VAL A 140 3.03 -14.24 -6.51
CA VAL A 140 2.33 -14.54 -5.25
C VAL A 140 3.26 -15.32 -4.32
N ARG A 141 3.98 -16.32 -4.84
CA ARG A 141 4.97 -17.09 -4.06
C ARG A 141 5.96 -16.17 -3.38
N ASP A 142 6.55 -15.24 -4.12
CA ASP A 142 7.58 -14.36 -3.57
C ASP A 142 7.04 -13.42 -2.48
N ILE A 143 5.84 -12.85 -2.67
CA ILE A 143 5.18 -12.03 -1.63
C ILE A 143 4.92 -12.86 -0.36
N LEU A 144 4.42 -14.08 -0.51
CA LEU A 144 4.12 -14.96 0.63
C LEU A 144 5.40 -15.35 1.38
N LEU A 145 6.44 -15.78 0.66
CA LEU A 145 7.73 -16.10 1.26
C LEU A 145 8.33 -14.88 1.98
N HIS A 146 8.30 -13.71 1.35
CA HIS A 146 8.80 -12.47 1.95
C HIS A 146 8.01 -12.09 3.22
N SER A 147 6.68 -12.30 3.23
CA SER A 147 5.85 -12.11 4.43
C SER A 147 6.20 -13.10 5.54
N MET A 148 6.37 -14.39 5.23
CA MET A 148 6.68 -15.44 6.20
C MET A 148 8.06 -15.27 6.83
N MET A 149 9.03 -14.74 6.09
CA MET A 149 10.37 -14.47 6.61
C MET A 149 10.40 -13.33 7.65
N LYS A 150 9.32 -12.53 7.76
CA LYS A 150 9.20 -11.44 8.72
C LYS A 150 8.44 -11.91 9.97
N PRO A 151 9.12 -12.03 11.14
CA PRO A 151 8.51 -12.59 12.35
C PRO A 151 7.33 -11.76 12.90
N ASN A 152 7.20 -10.50 12.49
CA ASN A 152 6.11 -9.60 12.88
C ASN A 152 5.18 -9.23 11.71
N SER A 153 5.22 -9.98 10.60
CA SER A 153 4.29 -9.73 9.50
C SER A 153 2.85 -9.88 10.00
N ARG A 154 2.02 -8.91 9.64
CA ARG A 154 0.58 -8.91 9.95
C ARG A 154 -0.28 -9.12 8.72
N LEU A 155 0.35 -9.34 7.56
CA LEU A 155 -0.34 -9.52 6.31
C LEU A 155 -1.26 -10.73 6.45
N GLN A 156 -2.55 -10.51 6.21
CA GLN A 156 -3.62 -11.52 6.28
C GLN A 156 -4.51 -11.48 5.04
N PHE A 157 -4.34 -10.46 4.21
CA PHE A 157 -5.12 -10.25 3.01
C PHE A 157 -4.26 -9.67 1.91
N LEU A 158 -4.31 -10.31 0.76
CA LEU A 158 -3.60 -9.94 -0.45
C LEU A 158 -4.58 -9.93 -1.61
N CYS A 159 -4.62 -8.83 -2.35
CA CYS A 159 -5.50 -8.64 -3.49
C CYS A 159 -4.70 -8.23 -4.71
N PHE A 160 -4.95 -8.88 -5.83
CA PHE A 160 -4.31 -8.57 -7.11
C PHE A 160 -5.39 -8.15 -8.11
N CYS A 161 -5.24 -6.97 -8.71
CA CYS A 161 -6.07 -6.52 -9.81
C CYS A 161 -5.32 -6.76 -11.12
N LEU A 162 -5.92 -7.57 -12.00
CA LEU A 162 -5.38 -7.98 -13.29
C LEU A 162 -6.49 -7.92 -14.32
N GLU A 163 -6.26 -7.26 -15.45
CA GLU A 163 -7.26 -7.12 -16.52
C GLU A 163 -7.76 -8.49 -17.04
N MET A 164 -6.87 -9.49 -17.04
CA MET A 164 -7.13 -10.84 -17.55
C MET A 164 -7.27 -11.89 -16.44
N ALA A 165 -7.65 -11.50 -15.22
CA ALA A 165 -7.86 -12.47 -14.14
C ALA A 165 -8.92 -13.50 -14.50
N ASP A 166 -8.58 -14.78 -14.39
CA ASP A 166 -9.50 -15.88 -14.63
C ASP A 166 -9.45 -16.93 -13.52
N ASP A 167 -10.38 -17.90 -13.58
CA ASP A 167 -10.48 -18.95 -12.56
C ASP A 167 -9.33 -19.97 -12.66
N LEU A 168 -8.67 -20.08 -13.83
CA LEU A 168 -7.50 -20.95 -14.00
C LEU A 168 -6.30 -20.42 -13.22
N MET A 169 -6.08 -19.10 -13.25
CA MET A 169 -5.07 -18.43 -12.42
C MET A 169 -5.31 -18.66 -10.94
N VAL A 170 -6.57 -18.58 -10.48
CA VAL A 170 -6.93 -18.89 -9.08
C VAL A 170 -6.56 -20.33 -8.72
N GLN A 171 -6.89 -21.30 -9.57
CA GLN A 171 -6.54 -22.71 -9.32
C GLN A 171 -5.02 -22.92 -9.28
N LYS A 172 -4.28 -22.27 -10.19
CA LYS A 172 -2.82 -22.33 -10.23
C LYS A 172 -2.18 -21.80 -8.94
N ILE A 173 -2.58 -20.59 -8.51
CA ILE A 173 -2.11 -19.99 -7.26
C ILE A 173 -2.46 -20.88 -6.07
N LYS A 174 -3.70 -21.39 -6.02
CA LYS A 174 -4.14 -22.30 -4.97
C LYS A 174 -3.27 -23.56 -4.89
N ASN A 175 -3.08 -24.23 -6.02
CA ASN A 175 -2.27 -25.45 -6.09
C ASN A 175 -0.81 -25.17 -5.68
N MET A 176 -0.25 -24.03 -6.08
CA MET A 176 1.10 -23.61 -5.68
C MET A 176 1.20 -23.47 -4.15
N ILE A 177 0.27 -22.75 -3.52
CA ILE A 177 0.23 -22.55 -2.06
C ILE A 177 0.12 -23.90 -1.32
N GLU A 178 -0.76 -24.79 -1.78
CA GLU A 178 -0.98 -26.10 -1.16
C GLU A 178 0.23 -27.03 -1.33
N ASN A 179 0.79 -27.11 -2.54
CA ASN A 179 1.92 -28.00 -2.82
C ASN A 179 3.20 -27.59 -2.08
N GLU A 180 3.41 -26.28 -1.92
CA GLU A 180 4.58 -25.72 -1.25
C GLU A 180 4.37 -25.46 0.23
N ASN A 181 3.15 -25.69 0.75
CA ASN A 181 2.77 -25.42 2.14
C ASN A 181 3.05 -23.98 2.58
N LEU A 182 2.74 -23.00 1.73
CA LEU A 182 3.03 -21.58 2.01
C LEU A 182 2.07 -20.95 3.02
N LEU A 183 0.81 -21.38 3.03
CA LEU A 183 -0.22 -20.87 3.95
C LEU A 183 -1.09 -22.00 4.48
N PHE A 184 -1.54 -21.86 5.72
CA PHE A 184 -2.58 -22.68 6.33
C PHE A 184 -3.88 -21.88 6.43
N ASP A 185 -5.03 -22.56 6.41
CA ASP A 185 -6.36 -21.96 6.60
C ASP A 185 -6.65 -20.73 5.72
N PHE A 186 -6.24 -20.81 4.45
CA PHE A 186 -6.43 -19.72 3.49
C PHE A 186 -7.70 -19.90 2.65
N ASN A 187 -8.23 -18.78 2.15
CA ASN A 187 -9.29 -18.72 1.16
C ASN A 187 -8.81 -17.89 -0.04
N ILE A 188 -9.04 -18.40 -1.24
CA ILE A 188 -8.73 -17.69 -2.48
C ILE A 188 -9.95 -17.67 -3.39
N LYS A 189 -10.30 -16.50 -3.93
CA LYS A 189 -11.43 -16.32 -4.84
C LYS A 189 -11.18 -15.22 -5.86
N ARG A 190 -11.83 -15.32 -7.01
CA ARG A 190 -11.91 -14.24 -7.99
C ARG A 190 -13.19 -13.42 -7.80
N VAL A 191 -13.08 -12.10 -7.94
CA VAL A 191 -14.21 -11.17 -8.04
C VAL A 191 -13.92 -10.23 -9.21
N MET A 192 -14.62 -10.42 -10.33
CA MET A 192 -14.32 -9.71 -11.59
C MET A 192 -12.85 -9.90 -12.01
N ASN A 193 -12.07 -8.81 -11.99
CA ASN A 193 -10.67 -8.73 -12.37
C ASN A 193 -9.74 -8.80 -11.14
N GLU A 194 -10.29 -9.10 -9.96
CA GLU A 194 -9.55 -9.16 -8.70
C GLU A 194 -9.42 -10.59 -8.20
N ILE A 195 -8.20 -10.99 -7.83
CA ILE A 195 -7.92 -12.23 -7.10
C ILE A 195 -7.68 -11.86 -5.64
N HIS A 196 -8.53 -12.38 -4.75
CA HIS A 196 -8.46 -12.17 -3.32
C HIS A 196 -7.92 -13.41 -2.64
N LEU A 197 -6.83 -13.26 -1.89
CA LEU A 197 -6.23 -14.27 -1.03
C LEU A 197 -6.29 -13.77 0.42
N GLN A 198 -6.88 -14.57 1.32
CA GLN A 198 -7.02 -14.23 2.72
C GLN A 198 -6.64 -15.43 3.60
N TRP A 199 -5.98 -15.19 4.72
CA TRP A 199 -5.61 -16.21 5.71
C TRP A 199 -5.67 -15.64 7.14
N ASN A 200 -5.59 -16.52 8.14
CA ASN A 200 -5.66 -16.16 9.56
C ASN A 200 -4.27 -16.07 10.19
#